data_AF-A0A518BFM0-F1
#
_entry.id   AF-A0A518BFM0-F1
#
_cell.length_a   1.000
_cell.length_b   1.000
_cell.length_c   1.000
_cell.angle_alpha   90.00
_cell.angle_beta   90.00
_cell.angle_gamma   90.00
#
_symmetry.space_group_name_H-M   'P 1'
#
loop_
_entity.id
_entity.type
_entity.pdbx_description
1 polymer ?
#
loop_
_entity_poly.entity_id
_entity_poly.type
_entity_poly.pdbx_seq_one_letter_code
_entity_poly.pdbx_strand_id
1 'polypeptide(L)'
;MKPSTEFPSTPSAADFRQRLVGGLIDGAFQTAVHNTDPLRFPAGPFKRLRRELRQRWRAGLGRLGLARRGKVGESQYLQYVLANLDGFERTFTRLGDGASRETMLAVLRFRALGAKHVKLPANTPGYWKTVESVDREHLVERDTGSAGDLLGGLNRYRVDGSGRAHGDGGAIEADLHPLNVLNTFLFEHYAYRVGTKQICARRGDVVVDGGGCWGDTALYFADRVGPTGRVFVFEFEPSNLEVLRANLERNPTLAERVTVVERALWDESDLELSFGAGDGAATRVSAGEGASSGATVLTLTIDDLVEREGLAGVDWIKLDVEGAELAALRGARQTLARSQPRLAISAYHKPEDLVTLPDFVAQVMPDHEQFLDHITIHAEETVLFARPRVEHSREI
;
A
#
# COMPACT_ATOMS: atom_id res chain seq x y z
N MET A 1 21.88 8.92 30.59
CA MET A 1 22.16 7.54 30.12
C MET A 1 21.05 7.13 29.17
N LYS A 2 21.35 6.97 27.88
CA LYS A 2 20.39 6.47 26.89
C LYS A 2 20.23 4.95 27.11
N PRO A 3 19.02 4.37 27.06
CA PRO A 3 18.89 2.93 27.03
C PRO A 3 19.40 2.42 25.68
N SER A 4 20.35 1.49 25.76
CA SER A 4 20.84 0.69 24.65
C SER A 4 19.67 -0.14 24.07
N THR A 5 19.26 0.16 22.85
CA THR A 5 18.37 -0.71 22.08
C THR A 5 19.21 -1.80 21.43
N GLU A 6 19.66 -2.76 22.23
CA GLU A 6 19.98 -4.09 21.71
C GLU A 6 18.65 -4.70 21.24
N PHE A 7 18.52 -4.92 19.93
CA PHE A 7 17.38 -5.67 19.40
C PHE A 7 17.56 -7.14 19.81
N PRO A 8 16.55 -7.78 20.43
CA PRO A 8 16.69 -9.13 20.95
C PRO A 8 16.80 -10.16 19.83
N SER A 9 17.29 -11.34 20.22
CA SER A 9 17.33 -12.65 19.53
C SER A 9 16.38 -12.82 18.33
N THR A 10 16.80 -13.62 17.35
CA THR A 10 15.97 -14.10 16.22
C THR A 10 14.51 -14.30 16.64
N PRO A 11 13.55 -13.62 15.99
CA PRO A 11 12.14 -13.69 16.39
C PRO A 11 11.69 -15.15 16.36
N SER A 12 11.11 -15.62 17.46
CA SER A 12 10.61 -16.99 17.54
C SER A 12 9.14 -17.07 17.19
N ALA A 13 8.72 -18.23 16.68
CA ALA A 13 7.32 -18.64 16.52
C ALA A 13 6.45 -18.30 17.76
N ALA A 14 7.00 -18.58 18.95
CA ALA A 14 6.33 -18.34 20.21
C ALA A 14 6.12 -16.83 20.49
N ASP A 15 7.08 -15.98 20.09
CA ASP A 15 6.99 -14.53 20.23
C ASP A 15 5.80 -13.97 19.42
N PHE A 16 5.65 -14.40 18.17
CA PHE A 16 4.54 -13.96 17.32
C PHE A 16 3.17 -14.28 17.94
N ARG A 17 2.92 -15.56 18.26
CA ARG A 17 1.61 -15.99 18.77
C ARG A 17 1.28 -15.31 20.09
N GLN A 18 2.24 -15.26 21.02
CA GLN A 18 2.06 -14.62 22.31
C GLN A 18 1.68 -13.15 22.14
N ARG A 19 2.41 -12.42 21.28
CA ARG A 19 2.17 -10.99 21.07
C ARG A 19 0.87 -10.75 20.32
N LEU A 20 0.57 -11.49 19.26
CA LEU A 20 -0.68 -11.33 18.51
C LEU A 20 -1.88 -11.63 19.40
N VAL A 21 -1.94 -12.83 19.99
CA VAL A 21 -3.08 -13.27 20.80
C VAL A 21 -3.22 -12.40 22.05
N GLY A 22 -2.12 -12.11 22.75
CA GLY A 22 -2.14 -11.19 23.89
C GLY A 22 -2.69 -9.82 23.52
N GLY A 23 -2.23 -9.24 22.41
CA GLY A 23 -2.73 -7.95 21.92
C GLY A 23 -4.19 -7.99 21.43
N LEU A 24 -4.66 -9.12 20.90
CA LEU A 24 -6.08 -9.30 20.53
C LEU A 24 -6.97 -9.36 21.78
N ILE A 25 -6.54 -10.09 22.82
CA ILE A 25 -7.23 -10.15 24.11
C ILE A 25 -7.28 -8.76 24.73
N ASP A 26 -6.14 -8.08 24.89
CA ASP A 26 -6.07 -6.75 25.49
C ASP A 26 -6.93 -5.74 24.71
N GLY A 27 -6.81 -5.74 23.37
CA GLY A 27 -7.57 -4.86 22.49
C GLY A 27 -9.07 -5.13 22.50
N ALA A 28 -9.51 -6.37 22.71
CA ALA A 28 -10.93 -6.70 22.82
C ALA A 28 -11.60 -6.08 24.06
N PHE A 29 -10.82 -5.86 25.13
CA PHE A 29 -11.31 -5.28 26.40
C PHE A 29 -11.02 -3.79 26.54
N GLN A 30 -10.18 -3.24 25.68
CA GLN A 30 -9.82 -1.82 25.66
C GLN A 30 -10.44 -1.14 24.44
N THR A 31 -10.69 0.15 24.54
CA THR A 31 -11.10 0.97 23.38
C THR A 31 -10.07 2.06 23.25
N ALA A 32 -9.65 2.39 22.02
CA ALA A 32 -8.55 3.30 21.75
C ALA A 32 -8.90 4.75 22.16
N VAL A 33 -8.77 5.07 23.45
CA VAL A 33 -9.13 6.38 24.04
C VAL A 33 -8.30 7.53 23.50
N HIS A 34 -7.06 7.23 23.13
CA HIS A 34 -6.11 8.18 22.54
C HIS A 34 -6.18 8.21 21.01
N ASN A 35 -7.22 7.61 20.42
CA ASN A 35 -7.48 7.75 18.99
C ASN A 35 -7.79 9.23 18.70
N THR A 36 -6.95 9.81 17.83
CA THR A 36 -6.94 11.21 17.44
C THR A 36 -7.68 11.46 16.12
N ASP A 37 -8.32 10.43 15.57
CA ASP A 37 -9.12 10.51 14.34
C ASP A 37 -10.39 11.36 14.57
N PRO A 38 -10.43 12.61 14.07
CA PRO A 38 -11.53 13.52 14.32
C PRO A 38 -12.79 13.14 13.53
N LEU A 39 -12.65 12.36 12.45
CA LEU A 39 -13.77 11.91 11.63
C LEU A 39 -14.54 10.78 12.32
N ARG A 40 -13.84 9.74 12.78
CA ARG A 40 -14.46 8.63 13.51
C ARG A 40 -14.75 8.97 14.98
N PHE A 41 -14.01 9.92 15.56
CA PHE A 41 -14.13 10.31 16.96
C PHE A 41 -14.12 11.85 17.15
N PRO A 42 -15.21 12.54 16.77
CA PRO A 42 -15.29 13.99 16.85
C PRO A 42 -15.05 14.53 18.27
N ALA A 43 -14.23 15.57 18.36
CA ALA A 43 -13.77 16.14 19.62
C ALA A 43 -14.91 16.84 20.39
N GLY A 44 -14.90 16.68 21.71
CA GLY A 44 -15.71 17.43 22.66
C GLY A 44 -15.30 17.04 24.10
N PRO A 45 -14.93 17.99 24.97
CA PRO A 45 -14.34 17.68 26.29
C PRO A 45 -15.23 16.76 27.13
N PHE A 46 -16.54 16.98 27.10
CA PHE A 46 -17.54 16.11 27.74
C PHE A 46 -17.66 14.73 27.09
N LYS A 47 -17.54 14.62 25.76
CA LYS A 47 -17.60 13.33 25.05
C LYS A 47 -16.37 12.48 25.31
N ARG A 48 -15.18 13.11 25.35
CA ARG A 48 -13.90 12.45 25.69
C ARG A 48 -13.89 11.94 27.13
N LEU A 49 -14.25 12.79 28.09
CA LEU A 49 -14.35 12.40 29.50
C LEU A 49 -15.39 11.29 29.72
N ARG A 50 -16.56 11.37 29.09
CA ARG A 50 -17.59 10.32 29.17
C ARG A 50 -17.13 9.00 28.56
N ARG A 51 -16.32 9.03 27.48
CA ARG A 51 -15.69 7.83 26.89
C ARG A 51 -14.68 7.21 27.85
N GLU A 52 -13.78 8.01 28.42
CA GLU A 52 -12.77 7.56 29.39
C GLU A 52 -13.44 6.98 30.66
N LEU A 53 -14.47 7.63 31.20
CA LEU A 53 -15.21 7.15 32.37
C LEU A 53 -15.96 5.84 32.09
N ARG A 54 -16.69 5.74 30.98
CA ARG A 54 -17.35 4.48 30.57
C ARG A 54 -16.35 3.33 30.43
N GLN A 55 -15.13 3.62 29.98
CA GLN A 55 -14.10 2.61 29.81
C GLN A 55 -13.46 2.18 31.12
N ARG A 56 -13.11 3.11 32.01
CA ARG A 56 -12.62 2.74 33.36
C ARG A 56 -13.64 1.87 34.08
N TRP A 57 -14.92 2.17 33.90
CA TRP A 57 -16.02 1.35 34.41
C TRP A 57 -16.09 -0.03 33.74
N ARG A 58 -16.03 -0.12 32.40
CA ARG A 58 -16.00 -1.41 31.67
C ARG A 58 -14.78 -2.27 31.97
N ALA A 59 -13.59 -1.67 32.07
CA ALA A 59 -12.35 -2.36 32.44
C ALA A 59 -12.41 -2.88 33.89
N GLY A 60 -12.99 -2.09 34.81
CA GLY A 60 -13.26 -2.51 36.18
C GLY A 60 -14.25 -3.68 36.25
N LEU A 61 -15.36 -3.60 35.51
CA LEU A 61 -16.33 -4.69 35.40
C LEU A 61 -15.73 -5.94 34.72
N GLY A 62 -14.85 -5.76 33.74
CA GLY A 62 -14.13 -6.85 33.08
C GLY A 62 -13.18 -7.58 34.04
N ARG A 63 -12.43 -6.86 34.88
CA ARG A 63 -11.58 -7.44 35.95
C ARG A 63 -12.38 -8.21 37.01
N LEU A 64 -13.64 -7.85 37.19
CA LEU A 64 -14.57 -8.52 38.11
C LEU A 64 -15.41 -9.62 37.45
N GLY A 65 -15.21 -9.89 36.15
CA GLY A 65 -16.01 -10.88 35.40
C GLY A 65 -17.47 -10.48 35.14
N LEU A 66 -17.85 -9.22 35.42
CA LEU A 66 -19.21 -8.71 35.39
C LEU A 66 -19.59 -7.99 34.08
N ALA A 67 -18.62 -7.73 33.20
CA ALA A 67 -18.89 -7.25 31.85
C ALA A 67 -19.15 -8.43 30.91
N ARG A 68 -20.36 -8.52 30.35
CA ARG A 68 -20.63 -9.42 29.21
C ARG A 68 -19.62 -9.11 28.11
N ARG A 69 -18.89 -10.14 27.66
CA ARG A 69 -18.11 -10.13 26.42
C ARG A 69 -18.98 -9.46 25.37
N GLY A 70 -18.60 -8.26 24.91
CA GLY A 70 -19.13 -7.76 23.64
C GLY A 70 -18.87 -8.87 22.61
N LYS A 71 -19.76 -9.06 21.63
CA LYS A 71 -19.58 -10.07 20.59
C LYS A 71 -18.28 -9.78 19.82
N VAL A 72 -17.14 -10.25 20.33
CA VAL A 72 -15.87 -10.38 19.59
C VAL A 72 -15.98 -11.59 18.63
N GLY A 73 -17.09 -12.35 18.71
CA GLY A 73 -17.34 -13.58 17.97
C GLY A 73 -17.95 -13.45 16.57
N GLU A 74 -17.99 -12.29 15.92
CA GLU A 74 -18.56 -12.13 14.56
C GLU A 74 -17.60 -11.48 13.54
N SER A 75 -16.35 -11.19 13.89
CA SER A 75 -15.37 -10.70 12.92
C SER A 75 -14.88 -11.85 12.04
N GLN A 76 -15.37 -11.91 10.79
CA GLN A 76 -14.90 -12.88 9.78
C GLN A 76 -13.38 -12.83 9.61
N TYR A 77 -12.79 -11.62 9.66
CA TYR A 77 -11.34 -11.45 9.59
C TYR A 77 -10.63 -12.04 10.81
N LEU A 78 -11.16 -11.88 12.02
CA LEU A 78 -10.57 -12.50 13.22
C LEU A 78 -10.59 -14.04 13.11
N GLN A 79 -11.70 -14.61 12.64
CA GLN A 79 -11.79 -16.06 12.42
C GLN A 79 -10.76 -16.52 11.38
N TYR A 80 -10.62 -15.76 10.29
CA TYR A 80 -9.61 -16.03 9.26
C TYR A 80 -8.19 -15.99 9.84
N VAL A 81 -7.83 -14.96 10.61
CA VAL A 81 -6.50 -14.83 11.22
C VAL A 81 -6.21 -16.01 12.16
N LEU A 82 -7.17 -16.40 13.00
CA LEU A 82 -7.01 -17.52 13.94
C LEU A 82 -6.89 -18.87 13.21
N ALA A 83 -7.59 -19.04 12.09
CA ALA A 83 -7.51 -20.25 11.27
C ALA A 83 -6.20 -20.36 10.47
N ASN A 84 -5.52 -19.24 10.19
CA ASN A 84 -4.34 -19.18 9.33
C ASN A 84 -3.07 -18.71 10.07
N LEU A 85 -3.01 -18.89 11.39
CA LEU A 85 -1.89 -18.40 12.24
C LEU A 85 -0.52 -18.83 11.74
N ASP A 86 -0.38 -20.07 11.26
CA ASP A 86 0.89 -20.61 10.78
C ASP A 86 1.44 -19.81 9.59
N GLY A 87 0.56 -19.34 8.70
CA GLY A 87 0.94 -18.49 7.57
C GLY A 87 1.48 -17.14 8.02
N PHE A 88 0.73 -16.47 8.89
CA PHE A 88 1.15 -15.18 9.45
C PHE A 88 2.44 -15.29 10.27
N GLU A 89 2.63 -16.38 11.00
CA GLU A 89 3.85 -16.65 11.77
C GLU A 89 5.07 -16.78 10.88
N ARG A 90 4.94 -17.50 9.74
CA ARG A 90 6.02 -17.59 8.74
C ARG A 90 6.38 -16.23 8.19
N THR A 91 5.40 -15.43 7.77
CA THR A 91 5.64 -14.07 7.31
C THR A 91 6.33 -13.24 8.39
N PHE A 92 5.82 -13.24 9.62
CA PHE A 92 6.37 -12.45 10.73
C PHE A 92 7.85 -12.78 10.99
N THR A 93 8.20 -14.06 10.98
CA THR A 93 9.57 -14.54 11.22
C THR A 93 10.51 -14.14 10.07
N ARG A 94 9.98 -14.03 8.84
CA ARG A 94 10.73 -13.66 7.64
C ARG A 94 11.03 -12.16 7.55
N LEU A 95 10.20 -11.31 8.14
CA LEU A 95 10.37 -9.85 8.06
C LEU A 95 11.73 -9.41 8.62
N GLY A 96 12.45 -8.64 7.80
CA GLY A 96 13.86 -8.27 7.97
C GLY A 96 14.14 -7.32 9.14
N ASP A 97 13.12 -6.72 9.76
CA ASP A 97 13.29 -5.89 10.94
C ASP A 97 12.10 -5.85 11.90
N GLY A 98 12.37 -5.29 13.07
CA GLY A 98 11.37 -5.15 14.13
C GLY A 98 10.24 -4.20 13.77
N ALA A 99 10.50 -3.13 13.00
CA ALA A 99 9.46 -2.18 12.62
C ALA A 99 8.39 -2.84 11.76
N SER A 100 8.82 -3.62 10.76
CA SER A 100 7.91 -4.40 9.91
C SER A 100 7.06 -5.38 10.71
N ARG A 101 7.66 -6.03 11.72
CA ARG A 101 6.97 -6.95 12.65
C ARG A 101 5.94 -6.24 13.52
N GLU A 102 6.25 -5.05 14.04
CA GLU A 102 5.28 -4.23 14.77
C GLU A 102 4.13 -3.79 13.86
N THR A 103 4.44 -3.35 12.64
CA THR A 103 3.43 -2.96 11.64
C THR A 103 2.49 -4.13 11.35
N MET A 104 3.03 -5.32 11.10
CA MET A 104 2.23 -6.52 10.86
C MET A 104 1.28 -6.82 12.02
N LEU A 105 1.76 -6.81 13.26
CA LEU A 105 0.93 -7.02 14.44
C LEU A 105 -0.15 -5.94 14.59
N ALA A 106 0.19 -4.68 14.34
CA ALA A 106 -0.74 -3.57 14.43
C ALA A 106 -1.88 -3.70 13.39
N VAL A 107 -1.54 -3.99 12.13
CA VAL A 107 -2.50 -4.17 11.03
C VAL A 107 -3.40 -5.38 11.29
N LEU A 108 -2.85 -6.53 11.68
CA LEU A 108 -3.67 -7.72 11.99
C LEU A 108 -4.67 -7.47 13.11
N ARG A 109 -4.23 -6.83 14.19
CA ARG A 109 -5.13 -6.47 15.30
C ARG A 109 -6.17 -5.45 14.86
N PHE A 110 -5.78 -4.46 14.06
CA PHE A 110 -6.69 -3.42 13.56
C PHE A 110 -7.76 -4.01 12.64
N ARG A 111 -7.39 -4.87 11.70
CA ARG A 111 -8.36 -5.55 10.82
C ARG A 111 -9.26 -6.51 11.58
N ALA A 112 -8.75 -7.17 12.63
CA ALA A 112 -9.54 -8.07 13.46
C ALA A 112 -10.56 -7.36 14.37
N LEU A 113 -10.16 -6.25 15.01
CA LEU A 113 -10.94 -5.58 16.08
C LEU A 113 -11.52 -4.22 15.67
N GLY A 114 -10.98 -3.58 14.63
CA GLY A 114 -11.38 -2.28 14.12
C GLY A 114 -10.82 -1.07 14.87
N ALA A 115 -11.00 0.11 14.27
CA ALA A 115 -10.47 1.40 14.74
C ALA A 115 -10.95 1.86 16.13
N LYS A 116 -12.02 1.24 16.65
CA LYS A 116 -12.50 1.48 18.02
C LYS A 116 -11.59 0.87 19.07
N HIS A 117 -10.90 -0.22 18.73
CA HIS A 117 -10.12 -1.03 19.64
C HIS A 117 -8.62 -0.85 19.43
N VAL A 118 -8.21 -0.66 18.18
CA VAL A 118 -6.80 -0.54 17.80
C VAL A 118 -6.57 0.81 17.15
N LYS A 119 -5.53 1.50 17.62
CA LYS A 119 -5.02 2.72 17.01
C LYS A 119 -3.79 2.36 16.19
N LEU A 120 -3.83 2.61 14.89
CA LEU A 120 -2.67 2.40 14.02
C LEU A 120 -1.56 3.42 14.31
N PRO A 121 -0.27 3.03 14.15
CA PRO A 121 0.88 3.90 14.45
C PRO A 121 0.85 5.23 13.70
N ALA A 122 0.36 5.24 12.46
CA ALA A 122 0.27 6.45 11.63
C ALA A 122 -0.63 7.54 12.24
N ASN A 123 -1.58 7.18 13.11
CA ASN A 123 -2.53 8.12 13.69
C ASN A 123 -1.89 9.03 14.75
N THR A 124 -1.13 10.01 14.28
CA THR A 124 -0.39 10.98 15.11
C THR A 124 -0.89 12.40 14.83
N PRO A 125 -0.63 13.37 15.73
CA PRO A 125 -0.89 14.77 15.41
C PRO A 125 -0.16 15.26 14.15
N GLY A 126 1.03 14.71 13.85
CA GLY A 126 1.79 15.01 12.63
C GLY A 126 1.08 14.55 11.36
N TYR A 127 0.48 13.35 11.38
CA TYR A 127 -0.34 12.85 10.27
C TYR A 127 -1.50 13.80 9.98
N TRP A 128 -2.27 14.19 11.01
CA TRP A 128 -3.41 15.10 10.83
C TRP A 128 -2.99 16.49 10.38
N LYS A 129 -1.87 17.02 10.87
CA LYS A 129 -1.30 18.28 10.38
C LYS A 129 -0.98 18.22 8.88
N THR A 130 -0.52 17.06 8.40
CA THR A 130 -0.22 16.82 6.98
C THR A 130 -1.52 16.67 6.17
N VAL A 131 -2.53 15.95 6.69
CA VAL A 131 -3.86 15.90 6.07
C VAL A 131 -4.45 17.31 5.90
N GLU A 132 -4.36 18.14 6.94
CA GLU A 132 -4.84 19.53 6.92
C GLU A 132 -4.00 20.45 6.01
N SER A 133 -2.78 20.05 5.64
CA SER A 133 -1.92 20.85 4.76
C SER A 133 -2.22 20.64 3.28
N VAL A 134 -2.76 19.49 2.88
CA VAL A 134 -2.97 19.12 1.46
C VAL A 134 -3.64 20.24 0.67
N ASP A 135 -4.89 20.57 1.02
CA ASP A 135 -5.64 21.61 0.31
C ASP A 135 -5.10 23.01 0.57
N ARG A 136 -4.50 23.25 1.74
CA ARG A 136 -3.99 24.57 2.11
C ARG A 136 -2.74 24.95 1.31
N GLU A 137 -1.88 23.97 1.01
CA GLU A 137 -0.53 24.20 0.49
C GLU A 137 -0.37 23.76 -0.97
N HIS A 138 -1.18 22.82 -1.46
CA HIS A 138 -0.99 22.23 -2.79
C HIS A 138 -2.16 22.43 -3.75
N LEU A 139 -3.33 22.86 -3.29
CA LEU A 139 -4.50 23.02 -4.15
C LEU A 139 -4.33 24.19 -5.12
N VAL A 140 -4.60 23.93 -6.40
CA VAL A 140 -4.61 24.94 -7.47
C VAL A 140 -6.04 25.25 -7.90
N GLU A 141 -6.84 24.20 -8.14
CA GLU A 141 -8.19 24.32 -8.70
C GLU A 141 -9.08 23.22 -8.10
N ARG A 142 -10.34 23.53 -7.78
CA ARG A 142 -11.31 22.54 -7.29
C ARG A 142 -12.17 22.02 -8.43
N ASP A 143 -12.73 20.82 -8.24
CA ASP A 143 -13.78 20.25 -9.07
C ASP A 143 -13.36 20.11 -10.56
N THR A 144 -12.13 19.65 -10.79
CA THR A 144 -11.56 19.50 -12.15
C THR A 144 -12.01 18.23 -12.85
N GLY A 145 -12.67 17.31 -12.13
CA GLY A 145 -13.24 16.10 -12.69
C GLY A 145 -13.99 15.30 -11.63
N SER A 146 -14.66 14.23 -12.06
CA SER A 146 -15.29 13.25 -11.16
C SER A 146 -14.44 11.98 -11.13
N ALA A 147 -14.14 11.47 -9.94
CA ALA A 147 -13.41 10.22 -9.73
C ALA A 147 -14.28 8.95 -9.83
N GLY A 148 -15.48 9.06 -10.43
CA GLY A 148 -16.54 8.08 -10.22
C GLY A 148 -17.13 8.15 -8.81
N ASP A 149 -18.17 7.36 -8.54
CA ASP A 149 -19.04 7.51 -7.36
C ASP A 149 -18.37 7.22 -5.99
N LEU A 150 -17.15 6.66 -5.97
CA LEU A 150 -16.55 6.06 -4.77
C LEU A 150 -15.61 6.97 -3.96
N LEU A 151 -14.92 7.92 -4.60
CA LEU A 151 -13.90 8.76 -3.94
C LEU A 151 -14.20 10.26 -3.96
N GLY A 152 -15.25 10.71 -4.65
CA GLY A 152 -15.61 12.14 -4.71
C GLY A 152 -15.00 12.86 -5.92
N GLY A 153 -14.83 14.18 -5.83
CA GLY A 153 -14.31 15.00 -6.93
C GLY A 153 -12.78 14.99 -7.01
N LEU A 154 -12.24 15.09 -8.21
CA LEU A 154 -10.84 15.40 -8.46
C LEU A 154 -10.63 16.91 -8.34
N ASN A 155 -9.47 17.30 -7.81
CA ASN A 155 -9.02 18.68 -7.79
C ASN A 155 -7.63 18.75 -8.43
N ARG A 156 -7.27 19.91 -8.96
CA ARG A 156 -5.89 20.16 -9.40
C ARG A 156 -5.02 20.47 -8.22
N TYR A 157 -3.92 19.74 -8.11
CA TYR A 157 -2.87 19.99 -7.15
C TYR A 157 -1.55 20.26 -7.86
N ARG A 158 -0.74 21.12 -7.25
CA ARG A 158 0.65 21.35 -7.60
C ARG A 158 1.51 20.96 -6.40
N VAL A 159 2.26 19.89 -6.57
CA VAL A 159 3.21 19.40 -5.57
C VAL A 159 4.62 19.63 -6.07
N ASP A 160 5.45 20.25 -5.25
CA ASP A 160 6.88 20.26 -5.51
C ASP A 160 7.35 18.79 -5.54
N GLY A 161 8.13 18.42 -6.56
CA GLY A 161 8.62 17.05 -6.75
C GLY A 161 9.16 16.47 -5.45
N SER A 162 8.96 15.15 -5.24
CA SER A 162 9.02 14.47 -3.94
C SER A 162 10.02 15.12 -2.96
N GLY A 163 9.49 15.80 -1.95
CA GLY A 163 10.16 16.85 -1.16
C GLY A 163 11.38 16.44 -0.33
N ARG A 164 12.05 15.31 -0.64
CA ARG A 164 13.22 14.80 0.07
C ARG A 164 14.31 14.21 -0.84
N ALA A 165 14.09 14.03 -2.13
CA ALA A 165 15.14 13.61 -3.08
C ALA A 165 14.80 14.07 -4.50
N HIS A 166 15.39 15.20 -4.90
CA HIS A 166 15.21 15.85 -6.19
C HIS A 166 15.38 14.88 -7.38
N GLY A 167 14.29 14.66 -8.13
CA GLY A 167 14.37 14.49 -9.57
C GLY A 167 14.60 15.84 -10.25
N ASP A 168 15.06 15.83 -11.50
CA ASP A 168 15.23 17.06 -12.29
C ASP A 168 13.87 17.64 -12.75
N GLY A 169 12.75 17.04 -12.32
CA GLY A 169 11.40 17.49 -12.59
C GLY A 169 11.05 18.67 -11.71
N GLY A 170 10.47 19.71 -12.29
CA GLY A 170 9.87 20.81 -11.52
C GLY A 170 8.66 20.32 -10.69
N ALA A 171 7.86 21.27 -10.21
CA ALA A 171 6.60 20.92 -9.56
C ALA A 171 5.71 20.08 -10.50
N ILE A 172 5.12 19.02 -9.96
CA ILE A 172 4.16 18.15 -10.64
C ILE A 172 2.78 18.76 -10.46
N GLU A 173 2.07 18.97 -11.57
CA GLU A 173 0.70 19.47 -11.56
C GLU A 173 -0.25 18.42 -12.12
N ALA A 174 -1.23 17.98 -11.33
CA ALA A 174 -2.11 16.87 -11.68
C ALA A 174 -3.51 17.01 -11.05
N ASP A 175 -4.53 16.56 -11.78
CA ASP A 175 -5.91 16.42 -11.33
C ASP A 175 -6.03 15.09 -10.56
N LEU A 176 -6.22 15.16 -9.23
CA LEU A 176 -6.11 14.04 -8.29
C LEU A 176 -7.13 14.15 -7.15
N HIS A 177 -7.37 13.05 -6.43
CA HIS A 177 -8.01 13.10 -5.12
C HIS A 177 -6.98 13.51 -4.04
N PRO A 178 -7.36 14.27 -2.98
CA PRO A 178 -6.44 14.69 -1.91
C PRO A 178 -5.68 13.54 -1.23
N LEU A 179 -6.25 12.33 -1.18
CA LEU A 179 -5.56 11.17 -0.63
C LEU A 179 -4.36 10.74 -1.48
N ASN A 180 -4.40 10.90 -2.80
CA ASN A 180 -3.26 10.62 -3.68
C ASN A 180 -2.13 11.62 -3.42
N VAL A 181 -2.45 12.91 -3.23
CA VAL A 181 -1.46 13.92 -2.83
C VAL A 181 -0.76 13.51 -1.53
N LEU A 182 -1.55 13.12 -0.54
CA LEU A 182 -1.08 12.70 0.77
C LEU A 182 -0.22 11.43 0.71
N ASN A 183 -0.73 10.36 0.09
CA ASN A 183 -0.10 9.04 0.11
C ASN A 183 1.09 8.98 -0.85
N THR A 184 0.94 9.45 -2.08
CA THR A 184 1.95 9.31 -3.14
C THR A 184 3.09 10.31 -2.97
N PHE A 185 2.79 11.59 -2.71
CA PHE A 185 3.81 12.65 -2.73
C PHE A 185 4.31 13.07 -1.35
N LEU A 186 3.43 13.14 -0.34
CA LEU A 186 3.83 13.61 0.99
C LEU A 186 4.36 12.48 1.89
N PHE A 187 3.72 11.32 1.86
CA PHE A 187 4.15 10.14 2.61
C PHE A 187 5.05 9.20 1.80
N GLU A 188 5.05 9.31 0.47
CA GLU A 188 5.80 8.42 -0.42
C GLU A 188 5.51 6.94 -0.12
N HIS A 189 4.23 6.54 -0.15
CA HIS A 189 3.76 5.23 0.29
C HIS A 189 4.54 4.05 -0.31
N TYR A 190 4.97 4.17 -1.56
CA TYR A 190 5.75 3.15 -2.26
C TYR A 190 7.26 3.27 -2.01
N ALA A 191 7.68 3.89 -0.91
CA ALA A 191 9.06 3.92 -0.44
C ALA A 191 9.14 3.48 1.04
N TYR A 192 9.88 2.41 1.30
CA TYR A 192 10.15 1.97 2.67
C TYR A 192 11.26 2.83 3.29
N ARG A 193 10.97 3.52 4.40
CA ARG A 193 11.92 4.44 5.06
C ARG A 193 11.91 4.28 6.58
N VAL A 194 12.64 3.28 7.07
CA VAL A 194 12.75 3.01 8.51
C VAL A 194 14.20 3.07 8.97
N GLY A 195 14.50 4.02 9.86
CA GLY A 195 15.86 4.26 10.34
C GLY A 195 16.77 4.67 9.19
N THR A 196 17.85 3.92 8.98
CA THR A 196 18.78 4.13 7.84
C THR A 196 18.40 3.31 6.60
N LYS A 197 17.41 2.41 6.68
CA LYS A 197 17.00 1.58 5.55
C LYS A 197 16.11 2.39 4.61
N GLN A 198 16.43 2.35 3.32
CA GLN A 198 15.62 2.96 2.27
C GLN A 198 15.44 1.97 1.13
N ILE A 199 14.19 1.69 0.78
CA ILE A 199 13.81 0.86 -0.38
C ILE A 199 12.88 1.72 -1.22
N CYS A 200 13.40 2.23 -2.34
CA CYS A 200 12.72 3.17 -3.20
C CYS A 200 13.30 3.08 -4.62
N ALA A 201 12.54 3.56 -5.60
CA ALA A 201 13.05 3.77 -6.95
C ALA A 201 14.23 4.75 -6.95
N ARG A 202 15.13 4.59 -7.92
CA ARG A 202 16.40 5.31 -8.04
C ARG A 202 16.56 5.89 -9.44
N ARG A 203 17.47 6.86 -9.56
CA ARG A 203 17.81 7.45 -10.86
C ARG A 203 18.31 6.37 -11.82
N GLY A 204 17.79 6.36 -13.04
CA GLY A 204 18.08 5.36 -14.07
C GLY A 204 17.33 4.04 -13.94
N ASP A 205 16.46 3.87 -12.93
CA ASP A 205 15.67 2.64 -12.80
C ASP A 205 14.67 2.50 -13.95
N VAL A 206 14.46 1.26 -14.38
CA VAL A 206 13.28 0.85 -15.14
C VAL A 206 12.20 0.39 -14.17
N VAL A 207 11.06 1.08 -14.17
CA VAL A 207 9.93 0.87 -13.27
C VAL A 207 8.76 0.25 -14.01
N VAL A 208 8.18 -0.81 -13.45
CA VAL A 208 6.81 -1.27 -13.77
C VAL A 208 5.87 -0.76 -12.67
N ASP A 209 4.91 0.08 -13.06
CA ASP A 209 3.85 0.62 -12.20
C ASP A 209 2.53 -0.08 -12.53
N GLY A 210 2.20 -1.12 -11.76
CA GLY A 210 0.93 -1.83 -11.85
C GLY A 210 -0.17 -1.10 -11.09
N GLY A 211 -1.23 -0.70 -11.81
CA GLY A 211 -2.35 0.07 -11.27
C GLY A 211 -2.08 1.57 -11.34
N GLY A 212 -2.15 2.12 -12.55
CA GLY A 212 -1.82 3.52 -12.82
C GLY A 212 -2.88 4.52 -12.37
N CYS A 213 -4.15 4.12 -12.30
CA CYS A 213 -5.29 4.98 -11.95
C CYS A 213 -5.20 6.34 -12.68
N TRP A 214 -5.00 7.44 -11.95
CA TRP A 214 -4.92 8.80 -12.51
C TRP A 214 -3.49 9.26 -12.84
N GLY A 215 -2.50 8.37 -12.78
CA GLY A 215 -1.11 8.63 -13.16
C GLY A 215 -0.26 9.32 -12.09
N ASP A 216 -0.73 9.44 -10.83
CA ASP A 216 0.06 10.03 -9.74
C ASP A 216 1.32 9.25 -9.45
N THR A 217 1.24 7.91 -9.35
CA THR A 217 2.42 7.07 -9.14
C THR A 217 3.35 7.07 -10.34
N ALA A 218 2.80 7.13 -11.57
CA ALA A 218 3.59 7.21 -12.79
C ALA A 218 4.41 8.52 -12.84
N LEU A 219 3.81 9.65 -12.49
CA LEU A 219 4.49 10.94 -12.38
C LEU A 219 5.51 10.96 -11.24
N TYR A 220 5.17 10.39 -10.09
CA TYR A 220 6.09 10.23 -8.96
C TYR A 220 7.34 9.43 -9.36
N PHE A 221 7.16 8.27 -10.02
CA PHE A 221 8.28 7.45 -10.47
C PHE A 221 9.05 8.14 -11.58
N ALA A 222 8.38 8.79 -12.54
CA ALA A 222 9.04 9.50 -13.63
C ALA A 222 9.96 10.61 -13.11
N ASP A 223 9.54 11.38 -12.10
CA ASP A 223 10.40 12.35 -11.42
C ASP A 223 11.59 11.64 -10.75
N ARG A 224 11.31 10.59 -9.98
CA ARG A 224 12.30 9.88 -9.16
C ARG A 224 13.41 9.20 -9.96
N VAL A 225 13.06 8.59 -11.09
CA VAL A 225 14.02 7.87 -11.93
C VAL A 225 14.85 8.79 -12.82
N GLY A 226 14.45 10.06 -12.96
CA GLY A 226 15.19 11.03 -13.75
C GLY A 226 15.22 10.73 -15.25
N PRO A 227 15.96 11.52 -16.04
CA PRO A 227 15.91 11.49 -17.51
C PRO A 227 16.45 10.21 -18.16
N THR A 228 17.20 9.39 -17.42
CA THR A 228 17.74 8.11 -17.92
C THR A 228 16.90 6.90 -17.51
N GLY A 229 15.90 7.09 -16.65
CA GLY A 229 14.99 6.03 -16.24
C GLY A 229 13.76 5.94 -17.14
N ARG A 230 12.97 4.88 -16.95
CA ARG A 230 11.71 4.64 -17.68
C ARG A 230 10.64 4.11 -16.74
N VAL A 231 9.39 4.45 -17.02
CA VAL A 231 8.21 4.00 -16.28
C VAL A 231 7.21 3.39 -17.24
N PHE A 232 6.85 2.13 -17.03
CA PHE A 232 5.77 1.46 -17.74
C PHE A 232 4.57 1.38 -16.80
N VAL A 233 3.56 2.20 -17.04
CA VAL A 233 2.35 2.27 -16.21
C VAL A 233 1.22 1.46 -16.84
N PHE A 234 0.65 0.54 -16.07
CA PHE A 234 -0.46 -0.31 -16.49
C PHE A 234 -1.79 0.23 -15.97
N GLU A 235 -2.67 0.61 -16.88
CA GLU A 235 -4.03 1.06 -16.60
C GLU A 235 -4.90 0.76 -17.83
N PHE A 236 -6.14 0.36 -17.65
CA PHE A 236 -7.03 -0.06 -18.75
C PHE A 236 -8.45 0.50 -18.64
N GLU A 237 -8.86 1.02 -17.49
CA GLU A 237 -10.17 1.62 -17.31
C GLU A 237 -10.22 2.95 -18.09
N PRO A 238 -11.14 3.11 -19.06
CA PRO A 238 -11.17 4.29 -19.93
C PRO A 238 -11.24 5.63 -19.18
N SER A 239 -12.03 5.69 -18.09
CA SER A 239 -12.16 6.90 -17.28
C SER A 239 -10.86 7.27 -16.55
N ASN A 240 -10.11 6.28 -16.08
CA ASN A 240 -8.80 6.49 -15.47
C ASN A 240 -7.77 6.93 -16.52
N LEU A 241 -7.77 6.29 -17.70
CA LEU A 241 -6.86 6.61 -18.81
C LEU A 241 -7.03 8.05 -19.31
N GLU A 242 -8.25 8.58 -19.34
CA GLU A 242 -8.52 9.98 -19.69
C GLU A 242 -7.78 10.94 -18.74
N VAL A 243 -7.95 10.74 -17.44
CA VAL A 243 -7.30 11.57 -16.41
C VAL A 243 -5.77 11.38 -16.42
N LEU A 244 -5.30 10.13 -16.53
CA LEU A 244 -3.88 9.81 -16.59
C LEU A 244 -3.20 10.53 -17.76
N ARG A 245 -3.78 10.47 -18.97
CA ARG A 245 -3.23 11.16 -20.15
C ARG A 245 -3.23 12.67 -19.97
N ALA A 246 -4.32 13.25 -19.45
CA ALA A 246 -4.40 14.68 -19.15
C ALA A 246 -3.33 15.12 -18.14
N ASN A 247 -3.04 14.29 -17.14
CA ASN A 247 -1.98 14.52 -16.16
C ASN A 247 -0.59 14.39 -16.78
N LEU A 248 -0.35 13.44 -17.69
CA LEU A 248 0.93 13.37 -18.42
C LEU A 248 1.13 14.59 -19.33
N GLU A 249 0.11 15.04 -20.06
CA GLU A 249 0.18 16.23 -20.93
C GLU A 249 0.57 17.51 -20.17
N ARG A 250 0.13 17.63 -18.90
CA ARG A 250 0.51 18.75 -18.01
C ARG A 250 1.97 18.70 -17.55
N ASN A 251 2.60 17.54 -17.65
CA ASN A 251 3.97 17.30 -17.17
C ASN A 251 4.86 16.78 -18.32
N PRO A 252 5.08 17.55 -19.40
CA PRO A 252 5.68 17.05 -20.64
C PRO A 252 7.07 16.45 -20.44
N THR A 253 7.92 17.06 -19.61
CA THR A 253 9.27 16.53 -19.30
C THR A 253 9.24 15.18 -18.58
N LEU A 254 8.22 14.92 -17.76
CA LEU A 254 8.05 13.64 -17.07
C LEU A 254 7.39 12.62 -17.99
N ALA A 255 6.43 13.05 -18.82
CA ALA A 255 5.73 12.20 -19.77
C ALA A 255 6.68 11.53 -20.78
N GLU A 256 7.79 12.17 -21.15
CA GLU A 256 8.85 11.56 -21.98
C GLU A 256 9.44 10.27 -21.39
N ARG A 257 9.29 10.05 -20.07
CA ARG A 257 9.80 8.88 -19.35
C ARG A 257 8.74 7.81 -19.13
N VAL A 258 7.47 8.08 -19.48
CA VAL A 258 6.32 7.24 -19.17
C VAL A 258 5.78 6.60 -20.44
N THR A 259 5.59 5.29 -20.41
CA THR A 259 4.85 4.52 -21.41
C THR A 259 3.59 3.97 -20.77
N VAL A 260 2.43 4.35 -21.32
CA VAL A 260 1.13 3.84 -20.87
C VAL A 260 0.84 2.52 -21.56
N VAL A 261 0.55 1.49 -20.77
CA VAL A 261 0.26 0.14 -21.23
C VAL A 261 -1.21 -0.16 -20.94
N GLU A 262 -2.05 -0.11 -21.98
CA GLU A 262 -3.51 -0.31 -21.91
C GLU A 262 -3.88 -1.80 -21.84
N ARG A 263 -3.37 -2.48 -20.81
CA ARG A 263 -3.53 -3.92 -20.57
C ARG A 263 -3.65 -4.18 -19.07
N ALA A 264 -4.34 -5.26 -18.70
CA ALA A 264 -4.32 -5.75 -17.33
C ALA A 264 -3.05 -6.58 -17.06
N LEU A 265 -2.38 -6.37 -15.93
CA LEU A 265 -1.30 -7.26 -15.51
C LEU A 265 -1.87 -8.59 -15.04
N TRP A 266 -1.32 -9.69 -15.56
CA TRP A 266 -1.77 -11.04 -15.24
C TRP A 266 -0.63 -12.08 -15.36
N ASP A 267 -0.95 -13.37 -15.23
CA ASP A 267 0.01 -14.48 -15.37
C ASP A 267 0.10 -15.08 -16.79
N GLU A 268 -0.75 -14.63 -17.71
CA GLU A 268 -0.75 -14.98 -19.13
C GLU A 268 -1.07 -13.73 -19.95
N SER A 269 -0.47 -13.58 -21.14
CA SER A 269 -0.73 -12.46 -22.05
C SER A 269 -1.87 -12.78 -23.01
N ASP A 270 -2.54 -11.72 -23.49
CA ASP A 270 -3.58 -11.81 -24.50
C ASP A 270 -4.80 -12.66 -24.08
N LEU A 271 -4.94 -12.92 -22.77
CA LEU A 271 -6.16 -13.44 -22.16
C LEU A 271 -7.17 -12.29 -22.04
N GLU A 272 -8.43 -12.54 -22.40
CA GLU A 272 -9.51 -11.59 -22.20
C GLU A 272 -10.10 -11.76 -20.79
N LEU A 273 -10.08 -10.69 -19.99
CA LEU A 273 -10.71 -10.64 -18.67
C LEU A 273 -11.87 -9.65 -18.67
N SER A 274 -12.89 -9.93 -17.86
CA SER A 274 -14.03 -9.04 -17.66
C SER A 274 -13.86 -8.20 -16.39
N PHE A 275 -14.31 -6.95 -16.44
CA PHE A 275 -14.34 -6.03 -15.29
C PHE A 275 -15.64 -5.21 -15.22
N GLY A 276 -15.92 -4.64 -14.05
CA GLY A 276 -17.02 -3.70 -13.85
C GLY A 276 -16.64 -2.32 -14.41
N ALA A 277 -17.23 -1.93 -15.54
CA ALA A 277 -16.99 -0.61 -16.11
C ALA A 277 -17.53 0.48 -15.17
N GLY A 278 -16.71 1.49 -14.88
CA GLY A 278 -17.10 2.60 -14.00
C GLY A 278 -16.75 2.41 -12.51
N ASP A 279 -16.05 1.34 -12.15
CA ASP A 279 -15.53 1.13 -10.78
C ASP A 279 -14.33 2.07 -10.45
N GLY A 280 -13.81 2.79 -11.45
CA GLY A 280 -12.81 3.85 -11.30
C GLY A 280 -11.53 3.34 -10.65
N ALA A 281 -11.15 3.93 -9.52
CA ALA A 281 -9.95 3.56 -8.77
C ALA A 281 -9.99 2.16 -8.14
N ALA A 282 -11.16 1.51 -8.07
CA ALA A 282 -11.36 0.19 -7.45
C ALA A 282 -11.64 -0.91 -8.48
N THR A 283 -11.28 -0.69 -9.76
CA THR A 283 -11.59 -1.60 -10.86
C THR A 283 -10.89 -2.95 -10.69
N ARG A 284 -11.68 -4.03 -10.73
CA ARG A 284 -11.22 -5.42 -10.55
C ARG A 284 -11.50 -6.27 -11.78
N VAL A 285 -10.51 -7.08 -12.17
CA VAL A 285 -10.66 -8.09 -13.24
C VAL A 285 -11.08 -9.45 -12.67
N SER A 286 -11.84 -10.21 -13.47
CA SER A 286 -12.28 -11.57 -13.14
C SER A 286 -12.22 -12.48 -14.37
N ALA A 287 -11.90 -13.77 -14.15
CA ALA A 287 -11.92 -14.80 -15.17
C ALA A 287 -13.27 -15.55 -15.11
N GLY A 288 -14.09 -15.45 -16.16
CA GLY A 288 -15.31 -16.25 -16.33
C GLY A 288 -16.47 -15.54 -17.01
N GLU A 289 -17.30 -16.32 -17.73
CA GLU A 289 -18.57 -15.88 -18.32
C GLU A 289 -19.60 -15.59 -17.22
N GLY A 290 -19.59 -14.38 -16.67
CA GLY A 290 -20.48 -14.02 -15.57
C GLY A 290 -20.65 -12.53 -15.27
N ALA A 291 -19.92 -11.64 -15.94
CA ALA A 291 -20.21 -10.22 -15.87
C ALA A 291 -21.38 -9.92 -16.82
N SER A 292 -22.59 -9.84 -16.28
CA SER A 292 -23.84 -9.60 -17.02
C SER A 292 -23.96 -8.23 -17.72
N SER A 293 -22.84 -7.51 -17.92
CA SER A 293 -22.73 -6.25 -18.67
C SER A 293 -21.29 -5.72 -18.82
N GLY A 294 -20.23 -6.52 -18.57
CA GLY A 294 -18.87 -5.99 -18.30
C GLY A 294 -18.07 -5.60 -19.54
N ALA A 295 -17.26 -4.55 -19.41
CA ALA A 295 -16.20 -4.26 -20.37
C ALA A 295 -15.09 -5.34 -20.28
N THR A 296 -14.34 -5.53 -21.36
CA THR A 296 -13.24 -6.49 -21.42
C THR A 296 -11.90 -5.80 -21.59
N VAL A 297 -10.85 -6.45 -21.10
CA VAL A 297 -9.46 -6.01 -21.25
C VAL A 297 -8.59 -7.21 -21.57
N LEU A 298 -7.61 -7.02 -22.46
CA LEU A 298 -6.58 -8.03 -22.70
C LEU A 298 -5.48 -7.91 -21.65
N THR A 299 -4.93 -9.04 -21.26
CA THR A 299 -3.82 -9.09 -20.32
C THR A 299 -2.47 -8.91 -21.01
N LEU A 300 -1.45 -8.59 -20.21
CA LEU A 300 -0.04 -8.64 -20.57
C LEU A 300 0.78 -9.05 -19.34
N THR A 301 1.72 -9.98 -19.51
CA THR A 301 2.65 -10.36 -18.45
C THR A 301 3.83 -9.38 -18.37
N ILE A 302 4.49 -9.29 -17.22
CA ILE A 302 5.72 -8.48 -17.09
C ILE A 302 6.86 -9.10 -17.91
N ASP A 303 6.92 -10.43 -18.02
CA ASP A 303 7.92 -11.12 -18.84
C ASP A 303 7.78 -10.73 -20.33
N ASP A 304 6.56 -10.74 -20.87
CA ASP A 304 6.29 -10.34 -22.26
C ASP A 304 6.51 -8.85 -22.48
N LEU A 305 6.17 -7.99 -21.51
CA LEU A 305 6.52 -6.56 -21.59
C LEU A 305 8.02 -6.39 -21.80
N VAL A 306 8.83 -7.06 -20.98
CA VAL A 306 10.29 -6.95 -21.04
C VAL A 306 10.84 -7.43 -22.38
N GLU A 307 10.29 -8.52 -22.93
CA GLU A 307 10.66 -9.00 -24.26
C GLU A 307 10.24 -8.04 -25.38
N ARG A 308 8.97 -7.61 -25.38
CA ARG A 308 8.40 -6.71 -26.42
C ARG A 308 9.12 -5.37 -26.48
N GLU A 309 9.48 -4.82 -25.33
CA GLU A 309 10.17 -3.53 -25.20
C GLU A 309 11.71 -3.65 -25.31
N GLY A 310 12.24 -4.87 -25.43
CA GLY A 310 13.68 -5.12 -25.54
C GLY A 310 14.47 -4.66 -24.31
N LEU A 311 13.89 -4.76 -23.12
CA LEU A 311 14.50 -4.24 -21.89
C LEU A 311 15.62 -5.17 -21.40
N ALA A 312 16.76 -4.59 -21.00
CA ALA A 312 17.83 -5.35 -20.36
C ALA A 312 17.41 -5.94 -19.00
N GLY A 313 16.46 -5.28 -18.32
CA GLY A 313 15.91 -5.71 -17.04
C GLY A 313 14.95 -4.68 -16.45
N VAL A 314 14.32 -5.05 -15.35
CA VAL A 314 13.46 -4.17 -14.53
C VAL A 314 14.13 -4.00 -13.17
N ASP A 315 14.15 -2.77 -12.65
CA ASP A 315 14.81 -2.42 -11.39
C ASP A 315 13.81 -2.26 -10.24
N TRP A 316 12.58 -1.88 -10.57
CA TRP A 316 11.52 -1.64 -9.61
C TRP A 316 10.17 -2.13 -10.13
N ILE A 317 9.43 -2.86 -9.30
CA ILE A 317 8.04 -3.25 -9.59
C ILE A 317 7.16 -2.75 -8.43
N LYS A 318 6.21 -1.87 -8.76
CA LYS A 318 5.08 -1.54 -7.87
C LYS A 318 3.83 -2.26 -8.35
N LEU A 319 3.09 -2.86 -7.44
CA LEU A 319 1.81 -3.53 -7.75
C LEU A 319 0.73 -3.08 -6.80
N ASP A 320 -0.29 -2.43 -7.35
CA ASP A 320 -1.54 -2.08 -6.70
C ASP A 320 -2.68 -2.34 -7.69
N VAL A 321 -2.99 -3.61 -7.92
CA VAL A 321 -3.80 -4.10 -9.05
C VAL A 321 -5.07 -4.79 -8.58
N GLU A 322 -5.61 -4.29 -7.46
CA GLU A 322 -6.91 -4.65 -6.91
C GLU A 322 -7.14 -6.18 -6.76
N GLY A 323 -6.12 -6.89 -6.27
CA GLY A 323 -6.19 -8.32 -6.00
C GLY A 323 -5.55 -9.22 -7.08
N ALA A 324 -5.02 -8.64 -8.16
CA ALA A 324 -4.28 -9.38 -9.17
C ALA A 324 -2.77 -9.52 -8.87
N GLU A 325 -2.29 -9.12 -7.69
CA GLU A 325 -0.85 -8.98 -7.37
C GLU A 325 -0.11 -10.30 -7.53
N LEU A 326 -0.68 -11.40 -7.01
CA LEU A 326 -0.06 -12.71 -7.14
C LEU A 326 -0.03 -13.21 -8.59
N ALA A 327 -1.05 -12.89 -9.39
CA ALA A 327 -1.08 -13.24 -10.82
C ALA A 327 -0.02 -12.43 -11.60
N ALA A 328 0.05 -11.12 -11.38
CA ALA A 328 1.08 -10.26 -11.96
C ALA A 328 2.51 -10.74 -11.61
N LEU A 329 2.75 -11.15 -10.36
CA LEU A 329 4.04 -11.73 -9.94
C LEU A 329 4.34 -13.08 -10.61
N ARG A 330 3.31 -13.90 -10.87
CA ARG A 330 3.48 -15.15 -11.63
C ARG A 330 3.82 -14.89 -13.11
N GLY A 331 3.23 -13.86 -13.71
CA GLY A 331 3.60 -13.38 -15.05
C GLY A 331 4.95 -12.67 -15.12
N ALA A 332 5.65 -12.52 -14.00
CA ALA A 332 6.95 -11.88 -13.93
C ALA A 332 8.09 -12.86 -13.60
N ARG A 333 7.84 -14.18 -13.56
CA ARG A 333 8.79 -15.15 -12.97
C ARG A 333 10.18 -15.09 -13.61
N GLN A 334 10.28 -14.93 -14.92
CA GLN A 334 11.58 -14.86 -15.59
C GLN A 334 12.29 -13.54 -15.27
N THR A 335 11.54 -12.43 -15.26
CA THR A 335 12.05 -11.09 -14.94
C THR A 335 12.48 -10.99 -13.49
N LEU A 336 11.73 -11.55 -12.55
CA LEU A 336 12.07 -11.61 -11.13
C LEU A 336 13.37 -12.40 -10.92
N ALA A 337 13.49 -13.58 -11.56
CA ALA A 337 14.69 -14.40 -11.47
C ALA A 337 15.93 -13.70 -12.06
N ARG A 338 15.79 -13.08 -13.25
CA ARG A 338 16.88 -12.45 -14.00
C ARG A 338 17.31 -11.10 -13.42
N SER A 339 16.35 -10.22 -13.15
CA SER A 339 16.61 -8.81 -12.84
C SER A 339 16.70 -8.54 -11.33
N GLN A 340 16.16 -9.45 -10.49
CA GLN A 340 16.14 -9.31 -9.04
C GLN A 340 15.63 -7.91 -8.59
N PRO A 341 14.49 -7.42 -9.11
CA PRO A 341 14.03 -6.05 -8.89
C PRO A 341 13.70 -5.81 -7.41
N ARG A 342 13.71 -4.54 -7.02
CA ARG A 342 13.07 -4.08 -5.78
C ARG A 342 11.56 -4.08 -5.97
N LEU A 343 10.82 -4.41 -4.92
CA LEU A 343 9.37 -4.55 -4.98
C LEU A 343 8.67 -3.62 -3.98
N ALA A 344 7.50 -3.12 -4.35
CA ALA A 344 6.50 -2.53 -3.47
C ALA A 344 5.11 -3.03 -3.87
N ILE A 345 4.54 -3.94 -3.08
CA ILE A 345 3.33 -4.69 -3.45
C ILE A 345 2.24 -4.43 -2.41
N SER A 346 1.08 -3.95 -2.83
CA SER A 346 -0.11 -3.83 -1.97
C SER A 346 -0.50 -5.18 -1.38
N ALA A 347 -0.59 -5.26 -0.05
CA ALA A 347 -0.86 -6.47 0.73
C ALA A 347 -2.12 -6.30 1.60
N TYR A 348 -3.20 -5.80 1.00
CA TYR A 348 -4.46 -5.53 1.68
C TYR A 348 -5.72 -5.89 0.90
N HIS A 349 -5.64 -6.25 -0.38
CA HIS A 349 -6.81 -6.51 -1.21
C HIS A 349 -7.51 -7.83 -0.88
N LYS A 350 -6.77 -8.80 -0.36
CA LYS A 350 -7.29 -10.09 0.12
C LYS A 350 -6.74 -10.43 1.51
N PRO A 351 -7.52 -11.12 2.36
CA PRO A 351 -7.06 -11.55 3.67
C PRO A 351 -5.75 -12.35 3.66
N GLU A 352 -5.55 -13.15 2.61
CA GLU A 352 -4.38 -14.01 2.38
C GLU A 352 -3.12 -13.29 1.93
N ASP A 353 -3.18 -12.04 1.46
CA ASP A 353 -2.05 -11.35 0.81
C ASP A 353 -0.82 -11.23 1.71
N LEU A 354 -1.03 -11.02 3.02
CA LEU A 354 0.02 -10.98 4.03
C LEU A 354 0.71 -12.34 4.27
N VAL A 355 0.26 -13.40 3.61
CA VAL A 355 0.86 -14.74 3.65
C VAL A 355 1.33 -15.15 2.26
N THR A 356 0.45 -15.08 1.27
CA THR A 356 0.70 -15.59 -0.08
C THR A 356 1.75 -14.78 -0.83
N LEU A 357 1.75 -13.45 -0.73
CA LEU A 357 2.74 -12.61 -1.40
C LEU A 357 4.14 -12.79 -0.79
N PRO A 358 4.33 -12.72 0.54
CA PRO A 358 5.62 -13.02 1.16
C PRO A 358 6.15 -14.42 0.85
N ASP A 359 5.27 -15.44 0.87
CA ASP A 359 5.65 -16.83 0.56
C ASP A 359 6.07 -16.97 -0.91
N PHE A 360 5.36 -16.34 -1.84
CA PHE A 360 5.74 -16.34 -3.25
C PHE A 360 7.08 -15.63 -3.48
N VAL A 361 7.28 -14.43 -2.94
CA VAL A 361 8.54 -13.68 -3.02
C VAL A 361 9.70 -14.52 -2.48
N ALA A 362 9.53 -15.16 -1.33
CA ALA A 362 10.56 -16.02 -0.75
C ALA A 362 10.90 -17.24 -1.62
N GLN A 363 9.92 -17.76 -2.35
CA GLN A 363 10.11 -18.91 -3.23
C GLN A 363 10.88 -18.55 -4.51
N VAL A 364 10.58 -17.39 -5.12
CA VAL A 364 11.15 -17.03 -6.43
C VAL A 364 12.35 -16.08 -6.35
N MET A 365 12.51 -15.37 -5.23
CA MET A 365 13.61 -14.46 -4.93
C MET A 365 14.14 -14.74 -3.51
N PRO A 366 14.78 -15.90 -3.28
CA PRO A 366 15.22 -16.32 -1.95
C PRO A 366 16.28 -15.39 -1.32
N ASP A 367 17.02 -14.64 -2.15
CA ASP A 367 18.03 -13.69 -1.72
C ASP A 367 17.47 -12.30 -1.36
N HIS A 368 16.14 -12.11 -1.44
CA HIS A 368 15.51 -10.85 -1.04
C HIS A 368 15.19 -10.80 0.45
N GLU A 369 15.51 -9.67 1.07
CA GLU A 369 14.94 -9.30 2.36
C GLU A 369 13.55 -8.71 2.15
N GLN A 370 12.61 -9.00 3.07
CA GLN A 370 11.23 -8.52 3.01
C GLN A 370 10.91 -7.60 4.18
N PHE A 371 10.14 -6.56 3.92
CA PHE A 371 9.76 -5.52 4.88
C PHE A 371 8.28 -5.17 4.70
N LEU A 372 7.65 -4.62 5.74
CA LEU A 372 6.23 -4.27 5.71
C LEU A 372 6.05 -2.86 6.26
N ASP A 373 5.29 -2.04 5.54
CA ASP A 373 4.90 -0.72 6.02
C ASP A 373 3.39 -0.48 5.86
N HIS A 374 2.90 0.50 6.62
CA HIS A 374 1.50 0.92 6.63
C HIS A 374 1.40 2.38 7.07
N ILE A 375 1.05 3.26 6.13
CA ILE A 375 1.17 4.71 6.33
C ILE A 375 -0.14 5.41 6.70
N THR A 376 -1.28 4.71 6.65
CA THR A 376 -2.59 5.32 6.89
C THR A 376 -3.22 4.92 8.22
N ILE A 377 -4.38 5.50 8.50
CA ILE A 377 -5.22 5.17 9.65
C ILE A 377 -6.38 4.23 9.28
N HIS A 378 -6.36 3.69 8.06
CA HIS A 378 -7.40 2.87 7.47
C HIS A 378 -6.91 1.40 7.39
N ALA A 379 -7.75 0.47 6.92
CA ALA A 379 -7.37 -0.94 6.89
C ALA A 379 -6.51 -1.31 5.67
N GLU A 380 -6.61 -0.47 4.65
CA GLU A 380 -5.99 -0.50 3.34
C GLU A 380 -4.54 -0.02 3.41
N GLU A 381 -3.86 0.14 2.27
CA GLU A 381 -2.56 0.84 2.19
C GLU A 381 -1.46 0.18 3.04
N THR A 382 -1.45 -1.16 3.04
CA THR A 382 -0.34 -1.95 3.59
C THR A 382 0.52 -2.43 2.45
N VAL A 383 1.82 -2.18 2.47
CA VAL A 383 2.73 -2.51 1.36
C VAL A 383 3.83 -3.45 1.84
N LEU A 384 3.99 -4.57 1.12
CA LEU A 384 5.11 -5.48 1.21
C LEU A 384 6.24 -4.95 0.33
N PHE A 385 7.40 -4.70 0.93
CA PHE A 385 8.61 -4.35 0.22
C PHE A 385 9.57 -5.53 0.17
N ALA A 386 10.31 -5.63 -0.93
CA ALA A 386 11.41 -6.57 -1.02
C ALA A 386 12.61 -5.96 -1.75
N ARG A 387 13.82 -6.34 -1.35
CA ARG A 387 15.06 -5.94 -2.03
C ARG A 387 16.11 -7.06 -1.96
N PRO A 388 17.06 -7.14 -2.90
CA PRO A 388 18.22 -8.03 -2.77
C PRO A 388 19.02 -7.75 -1.49
N ARG A 389 19.52 -8.79 -0.83
CA ARG A 389 20.48 -8.66 0.30
C ARG A 389 21.79 -8.00 -0.12
N VAL A 390 22.23 -8.27 -1.35
CA VAL A 390 23.44 -7.70 -1.94
C VAL A 390 23.02 -6.94 -3.19
N GLU A 391 23.19 -5.61 -3.16
CA GLU A 391 22.95 -4.78 -4.33
C GLU A 391 24.20 -4.75 -5.20
N HIS A 392 24.08 -5.24 -6.44
CA HIS A 392 25.12 -5.07 -7.44
C HIS A 392 24.91 -3.71 -8.10
N SER A 393 25.87 -2.81 -7.97
CA SER A 393 25.88 -1.56 -8.73
C SER A 393 25.95 -1.89 -10.22
N ARG A 394 25.06 -1.33 -11.04
CA ARG A 394 25.32 -1.28 -12.48
C ARG A 394 26.53 -0.38 -12.69
N GLU A 395 27.61 -0.92 -13.24
CA GLU A 395 28.66 -0.08 -13.84
C GLU A 395 27.99 0.69 -14.97
N ILE A 396 28.06 2.02 -14.89
CA ILE A 396 27.47 2.96 -15.86
C ILE A 396 28.31 2.97 -17.13
#